data_AF-A0A8T7KG77-F1
#
_entry.id   AF-A0A8T7KG77-F1
#
_cell.length_a   1.000
_cell.length_b   1.000
_cell.length_c   1.000
_cell.angle_alpha   90.00
_cell.angle_beta   90.00
_cell.angle_gamma   90.00
#
_symmetry.space_group_name_H-M   'P 1'
#
loop_
_entity.id
_entity.type
_entity.pdbx_description
1 polymer ?
#
loop_
_entity_poly.entity_id
_entity_poly.type
_entity_poly.pdbx_seq_one_letter_code
_entity_poly.pdbx_strand_id
1 'polypeptide(L)'
;MKSLDAAYQVLRATGEPLHVEEITRRALEQGLWSTTGRTPEYTINTNLLNDIKKHGKRSRFCHLGHRTYALQAISNVTEGADMMNPQ
;
A
#
# COMPACT_ATOMS: atom_id res chain seq x y z
N MET A 1 14.48 7.68 3.57
CA MET A 1 13.72 6.76 2.69
C MET A 1 12.39 7.39 2.28
N LYS A 2 11.86 7.06 1.10
CA LYS A 2 10.58 7.60 0.63
C LYS A 2 9.41 6.78 1.17
N SER A 3 8.30 7.44 1.49
CA SER A 3 7.06 6.82 1.98
C SER A 3 6.51 5.74 1.04
N LEU A 4 6.71 5.88 -0.27
CA LEU A 4 6.32 4.90 -1.29
C LEU A 4 7.07 3.57 -1.17
N ASP A 5 8.38 3.59 -0.88
CA ASP A 5 9.17 2.35 -0.75
C ASP A 5 8.72 1.52 0.46
N ALA A 6 8.33 2.17 1.55
CA ALA A 6 7.79 1.49 2.71
C ALA A 6 6.39 0.90 2.42
N ALA A 7 5.51 1.67 1.77
CA ALA A 7 4.23 1.15 1.30
C ALA A 7 4.40 -0.05 0.37
N TYR A 8 5.38 0.01 -0.53
CA TYR A 8 5.70 -1.08 -1.44
C TYR A 8 6.15 -2.34 -0.69
N GLN A 9 7.06 -2.21 0.28
CA GLN A 9 7.50 -3.34 1.08
C GLN A 9 6.38 -3.97 1.89
N VAL A 10 5.53 -3.16 2.53
CA VAL A 10 4.38 -3.66 3.30
C VAL A 10 3.42 -4.43 2.40
N LEU A 11 2.98 -3.84 1.30
CA LEU A 11 2.05 -4.49 0.37
C LEU A 11 2.68 -5.73 -0.29
N ARG A 12 3.99 -5.72 -0.53
CA ARG A 12 4.72 -6.89 -1.06
C ARG A 12 4.83 -8.00 -0.03
N ALA A 13 5.01 -7.66 1.24
CA ALA A 13 5.11 -8.62 2.33
C ALA A 13 3.77 -9.30 2.62
N THR A 14 2.66 -8.56 2.49
CA THR A 14 1.33 -9.13 2.68
C THR A 14 0.79 -9.82 1.42
N GLY A 15 1.12 -9.32 0.24
CA GLY A 15 0.61 -9.91 -1.01
C GLY A 15 -0.88 -9.65 -1.23
N GLU A 16 -1.47 -8.68 -0.53
CA GLU A 16 -2.89 -8.35 -0.57
C GLU A 16 -3.12 -6.83 -0.56
N PRO A 17 -4.27 -6.36 -1.07
CA PRO A 17 -4.64 -4.95 -1.00
C PRO A 17 -4.90 -4.50 0.45
N LEU A 18 -4.23 -3.43 0.88
CA LEU A 18 -4.36 -2.92 2.24
C LEU A 18 -4.85 -1.47 2.27
N HIS A 19 -5.55 -1.14 3.35
CA HIS A 19 -5.96 0.22 3.65
C HIS A 19 -4.73 1.08 4.00
N VAL A 20 -4.76 2.36 3.63
CA VAL A 20 -3.65 3.28 3.86
C VAL A 20 -3.20 3.39 5.32
N GLU A 21 -4.16 3.24 6.24
CA GLU A 21 -3.96 3.18 7.68
C GLU A 21 -3.10 1.98 8.09
N GLU A 22 -3.45 0.80 7.56
CA GLU A 22 -2.73 -0.43 7.86
C GLU A 22 -1.33 -0.44 7.22
N ILE A 23 -1.21 0.08 6.00
CA ILE A 23 0.09 0.26 5.34
C ILE A 23 1.00 1.15 6.21
N THR A 24 0.44 2.26 6.70
CA THR A 24 1.15 3.20 7.55
C THR A 24 1.59 2.55 8.86
N ARG A 25 0.67 1.87 9.53
CA ARG A 25 0.92 1.18 10.79
C ARG A 25 2.03 0.16 10.64
N ARG A 26 1.93 -0.75 9.67
CA ARG A 26 2.94 -1.78 9.41
C ARG A 26 4.29 -1.20 8.99
N ALA A 27 4.30 -0.11 8.22
CA ALA A 27 5.53 0.57 7.83
C ALA A 27 6.27 1.16 9.04
N LEU A 28 5.53 1.69 10.01
CA LEU A 28 6.07 2.19 11.27
C LEU A 28 6.52 1.05 12.18
N GLU A 29 5.71 0.00 12.33
CA GLU A 29 6.00 -1.19 13.16
C GLU A 29 7.25 -1.93 12.67
N GLN A 30 7.46 -2.03 11.36
CA GLN A 30 8.64 -2.64 10.76
C GLN A 30 9.86 -1.69 10.72
N GLY A 31 9.70 -0.43 11.14
CA GLY A 31 10.78 0.57 11.07
C GLY A 31 11.23 0.92 9.64
N LEU A 32 10.41 0.61 8.64
CA LEU A 32 10.70 0.85 7.22
C LEU A 32 10.61 2.33 6.87
N TRP A 33 9.76 3.06 7.60
CA TRP A 33 9.58 4.50 7.43
C TRP A 33 9.15 5.14 8.74
N SER A 34 9.57 6.39 8.92
CA SER A 34 9.14 7.25 10.01
C SER A 34 8.78 8.62 9.43
N THR A 35 7.65 9.18 9.86
CA THR A 35 7.28 10.57 9.54
C THR A 35 7.51 11.46 10.75
N THR A 36 7.79 12.74 10.51
CA THR A 36 7.79 13.79 11.54
C THR A 36 6.46 14.55 11.58
N GLY A 37 5.53 14.27 10.67
CA GLY A 37 4.23 14.93 10.59
C GLY A 37 3.21 14.37 11.59
N ARG A 38 2.25 15.21 12.00
CA ARG A 38 1.12 14.79 12.89
C ARG A 38 0.31 13.63 12.32
N THR A 39 0.29 13.45 11.00
CA THR A 39 -0.57 12.47 10.33
C THR A 39 0.22 11.72 9.24
N PRO A 40 0.92 10.62 9.59
CA PRO A 40 1.65 9.78 8.63
C PRO A 40 0.76 9.24 7.51
N GLU A 41 -0.46 8.82 7.85
CA GLU A 41 -1.44 8.30 6.90
C GLU A 41 -1.76 9.29 5.79
N TYR A 42 -2.00 10.55 6.14
CA TYR A 42 -2.31 11.57 5.15
C TYR A 42 -1.12 11.81 4.21
N THR A 43 0.09 11.78 4.76
CA THR A 43 1.33 11.93 3.99
C THR A 43 1.51 10.77 3.01
N ILE A 44 1.37 9.52 3.46
CA ILE A 44 1.54 8.36 2.59
C ILE A 44 0.41 8.30 1.54
N ASN A 45 -0.83 8.62 1.93
CA ASN A 45 -1.99 8.68 1.04
C ASN A 45 -1.77 9.69 -0.09
N THR A 46 -1.32 10.90 0.26
CA THR A 46 -1.05 11.96 -0.71
C THR A 46 0.07 11.56 -1.68
N ASN A 47 1.13 10.92 -1.17
CA ASN A 47 2.22 10.43 -2.01
C ASN A 47 1.76 9.32 -2.97
N LEU A 48 0.98 8.35 -2.49
CA LEU A 48 0.40 7.28 -3.31
C LEU A 48 -0.50 7.85 -4.40
N LEU A 49 -1.42 8.76 -4.05
CA LEU A 49 -2.31 9.40 -5.02
C LEU A 49 -1.54 10.19 -6.08
N ASN A 50 -0.49 10.93 -5.70
CA ASN A 50 0.33 11.67 -6.64
C ASN A 50 1.13 10.74 -7.56
N ASP A 51 1.67 9.64 -7.02
CA ASP A 51 2.39 8.64 -7.83
C ASP A 51 1.45 7.98 -8.84
N ILE A 52 0.27 7.54 -8.39
CA ILE A 52 -0.75 6.93 -9.24
C ILE A 52 -1.26 7.93 -10.28
N LYS A 53 -1.44 9.21 -9.93
CA LYS A 53 -1.80 10.25 -10.93
C LYS A 53 -0.68 10.50 -11.94
N LYS A 54 0.58 10.49 -11.50
CA LYS A 54 1.75 10.79 -12.33
C LYS A 54 2.12 9.63 -13.26
N HIS A 55 2.02 8.40 -12.77
CA HIS A 55 2.45 7.19 -13.46
C HIS A 55 1.27 6.38 -14.03
N GLY A 56 0.07 6.52 -13.49
CA GLY A 56 -1.13 5.80 -13.94
C GLY A 56 -0.89 4.30 -13.95
N LYS A 57 -1.08 3.68 -15.11
CA LYS A 57 -0.84 2.24 -15.36
C LYS A 57 0.63 1.81 -15.29
N ARG A 58 1.57 2.78 -15.26
CA ARG A 58 3.00 2.52 -15.04
C ARG A 58 3.39 2.61 -13.56
N SER A 59 2.46 2.98 -12.68
CA SER A 59 2.72 2.99 -11.24
C SER A 59 2.88 1.56 -10.74
N ARG A 60 3.69 1.39 -9.70
CA ARG A 60 3.79 0.12 -8.97
C ARG A 60 2.56 -0.11 -8.09
N PHE A 61 1.78 0.93 -7.84
CA PHE A 61 0.61 0.94 -6.98
C PHE A 61 -0.66 1.06 -7.81
N CYS A 62 -1.71 0.37 -7.37
CA CYS A 62 -3.05 0.47 -7.91
C CYS A 62 -4.00 0.92 -6.79
N HIS A 63 -4.85 1.91 -7.07
CA HIS A 63 -5.89 2.33 -6.14
C HIS A 63 -7.16 1.52 -6.43
N LEU A 64 -7.56 0.68 -5.49
CA LEU A 64 -8.74 -0.19 -5.64
C LEU A 64 -10.05 0.46 -5.17
N GLY A 65 -9.99 1.65 -4.58
CA GLY A 65 -11.12 2.34 -3.97
C GLY A 65 -11.14 2.18 -2.45
N HIS A 66 -11.97 2.98 -1.76
CA HIS A 66 -12.08 2.99 -0.30
C HIS A 66 -10.77 3.24 0.48
N ARG A 67 -9.83 4.02 -0.09
CA ARG A 67 -8.47 4.25 0.46
C ARG A 67 -7.64 2.97 0.59
N THR A 68 -7.97 1.96 -0.19
CA THR A 68 -7.23 0.69 -0.30
C THR A 68 -6.30 0.73 -1.49
N TYR A 69 -5.04 0.36 -1.25
CA TYR A 69 -3.99 0.32 -2.26
C TYR A 69 -3.45 -1.09 -2.39
N ALA A 70 -3.14 -1.47 -3.62
CA ALA A 70 -2.54 -2.75 -3.96
C ALA A 70 -1.27 -2.55 -4.79
N LEU A 71 -0.43 -3.57 -4.88
CA LEU A 71 0.60 -3.58 -5.91
C LEU A 71 -0.01 -4.03 -7.23
N GLN A 72 0.40 -3.39 -8.32
CA GLN A 72 0.01 -3.76 -9.68
C GLN A 72 0.34 -5.23 -9.99
N ALA A 73 1.40 -5.76 -9.38
CA ALA A 73 1.79 -7.17 -9.50
C ALA A 73 0.78 -8.14 -8.87
N ILE A 74 0.02 -7.72 -7.86
CA ILE A 74 -0.94 -8.56 -7.12
C ILE A 74 -2.33 -8.49 -7.78
N SER A 75 -2.73 -7.35 -8.32
CA SER A 75 -4.06 -7.17 -8.95
C SER A 75 -4.32 -8.11 -10.15
N ASN A 76 -3.26 -8.62 -10.78
CA ASN A 76 -3.38 -9.60 -11.86
C ASN A 76 -3.44 -11.06 -11.37
N VAL A 77 -3.34 -11.29 -10.05
CA VAL A 77 -3.20 -12.62 -9.43
C VAL A 77 -4.44 -13.01 -8.62
N THR A 78 -5.38 -12.10 -8.38
CA THR A 78 -6.52 -12.35 -7.45
C THR A 78 -7.64 -13.23 -8.02
N GLU A 79 -7.54 -13.77 -9.24
CA GLU A 79 -8.49 -14.80 -9.72
C GLU A 79 -8.21 -16.23 -9.22
N GLY A 80 -7.42 -16.43 -8.15
CA GLY A 80 -7.02 -17.78 -7.72
C GLY A 80 -6.68 -17.98 -6.24
N ALA A 81 -7.18 -17.16 -5.30
CA ALA A 81 -7.00 -17.40 -3.87
C ALA A 81 -8.36 -17.52 -3.15
N ASP A 82 -9.06 -18.58 -3.50
CA ASP A 82 -10.05 -19.23 -2.65
C ASP A 82 -9.35 -19.97 -1.50
N MET A 83 -10.03 -20.07 -0.36
CA MET A 83 -9.72 -20.90 0.82
C MET A 83 -8.60 -20.42 1.77
N MET A 84 -9.00 -19.83 2.91
CA MET A 84 -8.75 -20.33 4.28
C MET A 84 -8.82 -19.20 5.31
N ASN A 85 -10.02 -18.92 5.82
CA ASN A 85 -10.17 -18.34 7.16
C ASN A 85 -11.16 -19.22 7.94
N PRO A 86 -10.71 -20.32 8.57
CA PRO A 86 -11.49 -20.95 9.62
C PRO A 86 -11.32 -20.09 10.88
N GLN A 87 -12.43 -19.52 11.35
CA GLN A 87 -12.56 -19.20 12.77
C GLN A 87 -12.64 -20.50 13.59
#